data_AF-A0A0G1WXP0-F1
#
_entry.id   AF-A0A0G1WXP0-F1
#
_cell.length_a   1.000
_cell.length_b   1.000
_cell.length_c   1.000
_cell.angle_alpha   90.00
_cell.angle_beta   90.00
_cell.angle_gamma   90.00
#
_symmetry.space_group_name_H-M   'P 1'
#
loop_
_entity.id
_entity.type
_entity.pdbx_description
1 polymer ?
#
loop_
_entity_poly.entity_id
_entity_poly.type
_entity_poly.pdbx_seq_one_letter_code
_entity_poly.pdbx_strand_id
1 'polypeptide(L)'
;MDESKDIQGQDGLSKFLDRQEVQTNPFGANRSGERLYRRAERLVAALHILTNHIVDSEPLRLHVREESLKLFPEILAIRDDMRAFGSPKAGNLEASVRNLISLVKMLAVATFISTQNADAVIGALDELGNYLSASSRTPIAESVRFLKEDLLNVRESSEEFIKNITDVSKVKDNRILKDSEGQVTRVHYNSGSTDTVNVRSEKILSILRTQGEQGIRDIASNVPEYSEKMVQRELMRLVMSGKVKKAGFKRWSRYSLVQ
;
A
#
# COMPACT_ATOMS: atom_id res chain seq x y z
N MET A 1 -0.55 -35.01 -7.95
CA MET A 1 -1.79 -34.52 -8.58
C MET A 1 -2.05 -33.14 -8.04
N ASP A 2 -2.13 -32.18 -8.96
CA ASP A 2 -2.05 -30.74 -8.78
C ASP A 2 -3.29 -30.14 -8.11
N GLU A 3 -3.09 -29.30 -7.09
CA GLU A 3 -4.03 -28.23 -6.73
C GLU A 3 -3.31 -26.95 -6.28
N SER A 4 -2.31 -26.56 -7.07
CA SER A 4 -1.74 -25.20 -7.02
C SER A 4 -2.61 -24.24 -7.83
N LYS A 5 -3.88 -24.04 -7.45
CA LYS A 5 -4.73 -23.02 -8.09
C LYS A 5 -4.79 -21.75 -7.25
N ASP A 6 -3.99 -20.79 -7.72
CA ASP A 6 -4.38 -19.39 -7.94
C ASP A 6 -4.71 -18.50 -6.73
N ILE A 7 -3.64 -17.94 -6.14
CA ILE A 7 -3.64 -16.55 -5.67
C ILE A 7 -2.95 -15.63 -6.71
N GLN A 8 -2.41 -16.18 -7.80
CA GLN A 8 -1.74 -15.42 -8.87
C GLN A 8 -2.70 -14.56 -9.71
N GLY A 9 -4.01 -14.74 -9.59
CA GLY A 9 -5.01 -14.03 -10.40
C GLY A 9 -5.12 -12.52 -10.13
N GLN A 10 -4.89 -12.05 -8.89
CA GLN A 10 -5.06 -10.63 -8.54
C GLN A 10 -3.97 -9.71 -9.12
N ASP A 11 -2.77 -10.25 -9.34
CA ASP A 11 -1.65 -9.50 -9.89
C ASP A 11 -1.81 -9.29 -11.42
N GLY A 12 -2.59 -10.14 -12.09
CA GLY A 12 -2.89 -10.03 -13.52
C GLY A 12 -3.71 -8.79 -13.87
N LEU A 13 -4.68 -8.42 -13.04
CA LEU A 13 -5.60 -7.29 -13.31
C LEU A 13 -4.91 -5.95 -13.08
N SER A 14 -4.11 -5.84 -12.02
CA SER A 14 -3.23 -4.69 -11.79
C SER A 14 -2.21 -4.55 -12.93
N LYS A 15 -1.59 -5.65 -13.36
CA LYS A 15 -0.69 -5.65 -14.53
C LYS A 15 -1.41 -5.29 -15.82
N PHE A 16 -2.68 -5.64 -16.00
CA PHE A 16 -3.44 -5.29 -17.20
C PHE A 16 -3.66 -3.77 -17.29
N LEU A 17 -4.09 -3.14 -16.20
CA LEU A 17 -4.24 -1.68 -16.12
C LEU A 17 -2.90 -0.94 -16.30
N ASP A 18 -1.81 -1.51 -15.80
CA ASP A 18 -0.49 -0.86 -15.86
C ASP A 18 0.28 -1.13 -17.17
N ARG A 19 -0.02 -2.19 -17.93
CA ARG A 19 0.76 -2.61 -19.12
C ARG A 19 0.33 -1.96 -20.42
N GLN A 20 -0.88 -1.41 -20.51
CA GLN A 20 -1.33 -0.78 -21.75
C GLN A 20 -0.77 0.64 -21.82
N GLU A 21 0.37 0.79 -22.51
CA GLU A 21 0.86 2.11 -22.92
C GLU A 21 -0.11 2.67 -23.97
N VAL A 22 -1.06 3.47 -23.51
CA VAL A 22 -1.94 4.25 -24.38
C VAL A 22 -1.08 5.32 -25.06
N GLN A 23 -0.99 5.27 -26.39
CA GLN A 23 -0.17 6.22 -27.17
C GLN A 23 -0.70 7.66 -27.08
N THR A 24 -2.00 7.82 -26.83
CA THR A 24 -2.61 9.12 -26.65
C THR A 24 -2.36 9.62 -25.22
N ASN A 25 -1.90 10.86 -25.10
CA ASN A 25 -1.80 11.53 -23.81
C ASN A 25 -2.87 12.64 -23.76
N PRO A 26 -4.12 12.29 -23.40
CA PRO A 26 -5.18 13.28 -23.36
C PRO A 26 -4.90 14.38 -22.35
N PHE A 27 -4.13 14.12 -21.29
CA PHE A 27 -3.81 15.04 -20.20
C PHE A 27 -2.60 15.96 -20.46
N GLY A 28 -1.83 15.72 -21.53
CA GLY A 28 -0.67 16.53 -21.90
C GLY A 28 0.34 16.67 -20.76
N ALA A 29 0.58 17.91 -20.30
CA ALA A 29 1.49 18.19 -19.18
C ALA A 29 0.84 18.01 -17.80
N ASN A 30 -0.48 17.82 -17.72
CA ASN A 30 -1.21 17.67 -16.47
C ASN A 30 -1.02 16.25 -15.88
N ARG A 31 0.12 16.05 -15.22
CA ARG A 31 0.44 14.79 -14.52
C ARG A 31 -0.53 14.47 -13.40
N SER A 32 -1.14 15.49 -12.78
CA SER A 32 -2.15 15.28 -11.74
C SER A 32 -3.42 14.67 -12.32
N GLY A 33 -3.88 15.17 -13.45
CA GLY A 33 -5.03 14.62 -14.18
C GLY A 33 -4.80 13.18 -14.61
N GLU A 34 -3.62 12.89 -15.16
CA GLU A 34 -3.25 11.53 -15.55
C GLU A 34 -3.28 10.56 -14.36
N ARG A 35 -2.70 10.95 -13.22
CA ARG A 35 -2.68 10.11 -12.00
C ARG A 35 -4.07 9.93 -11.41
N LEU A 36 -4.87 10.99 -11.38
CA LEU A 36 -6.25 10.92 -10.92
C LEU A 36 -7.05 9.93 -11.79
N TYR A 37 -6.86 9.97 -13.10
CA TYR A 37 -7.51 9.07 -14.04
C TYR A 37 -7.11 7.60 -13.83
N ARG A 38 -5.80 7.30 -13.73
CA ARG A 38 -5.32 5.93 -13.43
C ARG A 38 -5.85 5.39 -12.10
N ARG A 39 -5.98 6.27 -11.10
CA ARG A 39 -6.54 5.91 -9.79
C ARG A 39 -8.03 5.61 -9.89
N ALA A 40 -8.77 6.40 -10.67
CA ALA A 40 -10.18 6.13 -10.96
C ALA A 40 -10.38 4.80 -11.69
N GLU A 41 -9.53 4.44 -12.67
CA GLU A 41 -9.61 3.14 -13.36
C GLU A 41 -9.54 1.96 -12.38
N ARG A 42 -8.58 2.00 -11.44
CA ARG A 42 -8.44 0.97 -10.41
C ARG A 42 -9.64 0.92 -9.46
N LEU A 43 -10.17 2.08 -9.08
CA LEU A 43 -11.35 2.18 -8.22
C LEU A 43 -12.61 1.63 -8.90
N VAL A 44 -12.84 2.02 -10.15
CA VAL A 44 -13.98 1.53 -10.95
C VAL A 44 -13.89 0.03 -11.14
N ALA A 45 -12.70 -0.50 -11.47
CA ALA A 45 -12.48 -1.94 -11.55
C ALA A 45 -12.76 -2.65 -10.22
N ALA A 46 -12.27 -2.09 -9.10
CA ALA A 46 -12.52 -2.63 -7.77
C ALA A 46 -14.03 -2.65 -7.43
N LEU A 47 -14.78 -1.59 -7.74
CA LEU A 47 -16.23 -1.52 -7.53
C LEU A 47 -17.00 -2.56 -8.38
N HIS A 48 -16.57 -2.80 -9.61
CA HIS A 48 -17.16 -3.85 -10.45
C HIS A 48 -16.91 -5.24 -9.87
N ILE A 49 -15.66 -5.52 -9.46
CA ILE A 49 -15.29 -6.78 -8.82
C ILE A 49 -16.05 -6.97 -7.51
N LEU A 50 -16.12 -5.92 -6.67
CA LEU A 50 -16.77 -5.95 -5.37
C LEU A 50 -18.28 -6.17 -5.47
N THR A 51 -18.91 -5.82 -6.60
CA THR A 51 -20.36 -5.96 -6.80
C THR A 51 -20.74 -7.14 -7.69
N ASN A 52 -19.77 -7.94 -8.17
CA ASN A 52 -20.03 -9.02 -9.12
C ASN A 52 -20.94 -10.13 -8.58
N HIS A 53 -20.95 -10.37 -7.27
CA HIS A 53 -21.78 -11.41 -6.64
C HIS A 53 -23.19 -10.95 -6.30
N ILE A 54 -23.49 -9.65 -6.37
CA ILE A 54 -24.82 -9.08 -6.13
C ILE A 54 -25.69 -9.36 -7.36
N VAL A 55 -27.00 -9.56 -7.24
CA VAL A 55 -27.88 -9.86 -8.39
C VAL A 55 -27.92 -8.68 -9.38
N ASP A 56 -27.99 -8.96 -10.70
CA ASP A 56 -27.99 -7.92 -11.75
C ASP A 56 -29.18 -6.95 -11.67
N SER A 57 -30.32 -7.41 -11.13
CA SER A 57 -31.51 -6.58 -10.94
C SER A 57 -31.46 -5.69 -9.70
N GLU A 58 -30.44 -5.82 -8.86
CA GLU A 58 -30.35 -5.05 -7.61
C GLU A 58 -30.08 -3.56 -7.91
N PRO A 59 -30.97 -2.64 -7.50
CA PRO A 59 -30.81 -1.22 -7.80
C PRO A 59 -29.49 -0.64 -7.29
N LEU A 60 -29.02 -1.04 -6.10
CA LEU A 60 -27.76 -0.54 -5.56
C LEU A 60 -26.55 -0.96 -6.40
N ARG A 61 -26.55 -2.19 -6.94
CA ARG A 61 -25.49 -2.65 -7.84
C ARG A 61 -25.44 -1.80 -9.10
N LEU A 62 -26.59 -1.57 -9.72
CA LEU A 62 -26.71 -0.79 -10.95
C LEU A 62 -26.21 0.65 -10.73
N HIS A 63 -26.73 1.34 -9.70
CA HIS A 63 -26.35 2.72 -9.42
C HIS A 63 -24.86 2.86 -9.07
N VAL A 64 -24.28 1.95 -8.29
CA VAL A 64 -22.85 1.98 -7.99
C VAL A 64 -22.01 1.87 -9.25
N ARG A 65 -22.38 0.97 -10.17
CA ARG A 65 -21.65 0.79 -11.43
C ARG A 65 -21.81 1.99 -12.35
N GLU A 66 -23.02 2.48 -12.53
CA GLU A 66 -23.31 3.67 -13.35
C GLU A 66 -22.57 4.91 -12.82
N GLU A 67 -22.68 5.20 -11.53
CA GLU A 67 -21.98 6.34 -10.91
C GLU A 67 -20.46 6.18 -10.98
N SER A 68 -19.93 4.96 -10.85
CA SER A 68 -18.48 4.73 -10.96
C SER A 68 -17.96 5.03 -12.36
N LEU A 69 -18.72 4.71 -13.41
CA LEU A 69 -18.33 4.96 -14.80
C LEU A 69 -18.35 6.45 -15.15
N LYS A 70 -19.15 7.27 -14.46
CA LYS A 70 -19.20 8.73 -14.65
C LYS A 70 -17.89 9.42 -14.24
N LEU A 71 -17.06 8.79 -13.39
CA LEU A 71 -15.77 9.34 -13.01
C LEU A 71 -14.84 9.59 -14.21
N PHE A 72 -14.87 8.74 -15.23
CA PHE A 72 -13.99 8.88 -16.40
C PHE A 72 -14.23 10.18 -17.19
N PRO A 73 -15.46 10.46 -17.70
CA PRO A 73 -15.72 11.70 -18.41
C PRO A 73 -15.58 12.93 -17.52
N GLU A 74 -15.91 12.85 -16.22
CA GLU A 74 -15.73 13.96 -15.28
C GLU A 74 -14.25 14.31 -15.07
N ILE A 75 -13.37 13.32 -14.91
CA ILE A 75 -11.92 13.52 -14.78
C ILE A 75 -11.32 14.07 -16.07
N LEU A 76 -11.78 13.62 -17.23
CA LEU A 76 -11.34 14.17 -18.52
C LEU A 76 -11.79 15.63 -18.69
N ALA A 77 -13.00 15.97 -18.22
CA ALA A 77 -13.55 17.32 -18.34
C ALA A 77 -12.79 18.37 -17.50
N ILE A 78 -12.15 17.94 -16.40
CA ILE A 78 -11.30 18.80 -15.56
C ILE A 78 -9.83 18.84 -16.01
N ARG A 79 -9.46 18.18 -17.12
CA ARG A 79 -8.08 18.18 -17.61
C ARG A 79 -7.48 19.58 -17.64
N ASP A 80 -8.20 20.53 -18.24
CA ASP A 80 -7.73 21.89 -18.46
C ASP A 80 -8.04 22.81 -17.25
N ASP A 81 -9.03 22.42 -16.44
CA ASP A 81 -9.56 23.21 -15.31
C ASP A 81 -9.10 22.71 -13.93
N MET A 82 -8.19 21.73 -13.87
CA MET A 82 -7.76 21.11 -12.61
C MET A 82 -7.15 22.12 -11.63
N ARG A 83 -6.58 23.21 -12.16
CA ARG A 83 -5.98 24.30 -11.38
C ARG A 83 -6.87 25.55 -11.28
N ALA A 84 -8.03 25.54 -11.92
CA ALA A 84 -8.97 26.64 -11.83
C ALA A 84 -9.63 26.58 -10.44
N PHE A 85 -9.31 27.56 -9.60
CA PHE A 85 -9.91 27.67 -8.28
C PHE A 85 -11.43 27.82 -8.41
N GLY A 86 -12.18 26.98 -7.69
CA GLY A 86 -13.64 26.98 -7.74
C GLY A 86 -14.22 26.51 -9.08
N SER A 87 -13.51 25.66 -9.84
CA SER A 87 -14.06 25.14 -11.09
C SER A 87 -15.33 24.31 -10.81
N PRO A 88 -16.46 24.62 -11.47
CA PRO A 88 -17.71 23.88 -11.25
C PRO A 88 -17.56 22.41 -11.63
N LYS A 89 -16.68 22.10 -12.60
CA LYS A 89 -16.37 20.74 -13.00
C LYS A 89 -15.65 19.94 -11.91
N ALA A 90 -14.70 20.54 -11.18
CA ALA A 90 -14.06 19.88 -10.05
C ALA A 90 -15.05 19.68 -8.89
N GLY A 91 -15.90 20.67 -8.63
CA GLY A 91 -16.98 20.53 -7.64
C GLY A 91 -17.95 19.39 -7.96
N ASN A 92 -18.30 19.21 -9.24
CA ASN A 92 -19.12 18.08 -9.68
C ASN A 92 -18.42 16.73 -9.43
N LEU A 93 -17.13 16.62 -9.75
CA LEU A 93 -16.36 15.41 -9.48
C LEU A 93 -16.26 15.11 -7.97
N GLU A 94 -16.03 16.14 -7.13
CA GLU A 94 -16.04 15.98 -5.66
C GLU A 94 -17.41 15.47 -5.17
N ALA A 95 -18.51 15.99 -5.72
CA ALA A 95 -19.86 15.53 -5.41
C ALA A 95 -20.10 14.08 -5.85
N SER A 96 -19.65 13.69 -7.05
CA SER A 96 -19.74 12.31 -7.56
C SER A 96 -18.94 11.32 -6.71
N VAL A 97 -17.73 11.70 -6.27
CA VAL A 97 -16.93 10.89 -5.32
C VAL A 97 -17.66 10.73 -3.98
N ARG A 98 -18.23 11.81 -3.45
CA ARG A 98 -19.02 11.78 -2.20
C ARG A 98 -20.27 10.92 -2.33
N ASN A 99 -20.92 10.94 -3.49
CA ASN A 99 -22.07 10.10 -3.82
C ASN A 99 -21.67 8.62 -3.83
N LEU A 100 -20.59 8.25 -4.51
CA LEU A 100 -20.05 6.88 -4.53
C LEU A 100 -19.71 6.36 -3.13
N ILE A 101 -19.06 7.18 -2.29
CA ILE A 101 -18.80 6.80 -0.89
C ILE A 101 -20.11 6.46 -0.17
N SER A 102 -21.16 7.24 -0.41
CA SER A 102 -22.47 7.03 0.21
C SER A 102 -23.12 5.73 -0.30
N LEU A 103 -23.04 5.45 -1.61
CA LEU A 103 -23.54 4.20 -2.18
C LEU A 103 -22.79 2.96 -1.66
N VAL A 104 -21.46 3.03 -1.52
CA VAL A 104 -20.66 1.94 -0.93
C VAL A 104 -21.03 1.71 0.53
N LYS A 105 -21.30 2.78 1.30
CA LYS A 105 -21.86 2.65 2.66
C LYS A 105 -23.21 1.94 2.64
N MET A 106 -24.09 2.27 1.71
CA MET A 106 -25.39 1.60 1.57
C MET A 106 -25.25 0.12 1.21
N LEU A 107 -24.29 -0.26 0.36
CA LEU A 107 -23.97 -1.66 0.09
C LEU A 107 -23.57 -2.43 1.36
N ALA A 108 -22.79 -1.79 2.24
CA ALA A 108 -22.37 -2.40 3.50
C ALA A 108 -23.54 -2.52 4.49
N VAL A 109 -24.38 -1.49 4.60
CA VAL A 109 -25.58 -1.48 5.45
C VAL A 109 -26.59 -2.53 4.99
N ALA A 110 -26.77 -2.67 3.67
CA ALA A 110 -27.62 -3.71 3.07
C ALA A 110 -27.00 -5.12 3.18
N THR A 111 -25.82 -5.26 3.80
CA THR A 111 -25.07 -6.51 3.98
C THR A 111 -24.63 -7.20 2.69
N PHE A 112 -24.65 -6.49 1.56
CA PHE A 112 -24.13 -7.00 0.29
C PHE A 112 -22.60 -7.11 0.28
N ILE A 113 -21.89 -6.29 1.04
CA ILE A 113 -20.43 -6.31 1.16
C ILE A 113 -20.01 -6.26 2.63
N SER A 114 -18.83 -6.81 2.95
CA SER A 114 -18.28 -6.71 4.31
C SER A 114 -17.86 -5.27 4.63
N THR A 115 -17.93 -4.90 5.92
CA THR A 115 -17.48 -3.58 6.39
C THR A 115 -16.01 -3.32 6.07
N GLN A 116 -15.15 -4.35 6.14
CA GLN A 116 -13.73 -4.25 5.79
C GLN A 116 -13.51 -3.91 4.31
N ASN A 117 -14.23 -4.59 3.40
CA ASN A 117 -14.13 -4.29 1.97
C ASN A 117 -14.71 -2.92 1.65
N ALA A 118 -15.81 -2.54 2.31
CA ALA A 118 -16.40 -1.22 2.19
C ALA A 118 -15.42 -0.13 2.65
N ASP A 119 -14.80 -0.28 3.82
CA ASP A 119 -13.85 0.67 4.38
C ASP A 119 -12.63 0.86 3.48
N ALA A 120 -12.10 -0.22 2.88
CA ALA A 120 -10.99 -0.13 1.93
C ALA A 120 -11.35 0.71 0.69
N VAL A 121 -12.53 0.47 0.10
CA VAL A 121 -12.99 1.23 -1.07
C VAL A 121 -13.35 2.67 -0.71
N ILE A 122 -13.99 2.89 0.43
CA ILE A 122 -14.32 4.23 0.95
C ILE A 122 -13.04 5.02 1.18
N GLY A 123 -12.03 4.45 1.82
CA GLY A 123 -10.73 5.10 2.02
C GLY A 123 -10.07 5.47 0.69
N ALA A 124 -10.09 4.56 -0.28
CA ALA A 124 -9.49 4.81 -1.59
C ALA A 124 -10.25 5.89 -2.41
N LEU A 125 -11.58 6.00 -2.26
CA LEU A 125 -12.41 7.08 -2.82
C LEU A 125 -12.17 8.42 -2.11
N ASP A 126 -12.07 8.42 -0.78
CA ASP A 126 -11.80 9.63 -0.01
C ASP A 126 -10.43 10.23 -0.36
N GLU A 127 -9.42 9.37 -0.47
CA GLU A 127 -8.11 9.76 -0.95
C GLU A 127 -8.12 10.27 -2.41
N LEU A 128 -9.00 9.78 -3.28
CA LEU A 128 -9.19 10.32 -4.64
C LEU A 128 -9.73 11.76 -4.56
N GLY A 129 -10.71 12.01 -3.71
CA GLY A 129 -11.27 13.35 -3.45
C GLY A 129 -10.23 14.29 -2.85
N ASN A 130 -9.51 13.85 -1.81
CA ASN A 130 -8.43 14.63 -1.19
C ASN A 130 -7.32 14.97 -2.20
N TYR A 131 -6.98 14.04 -3.10
CA TYR A 131 -6.01 14.30 -4.16
C TYR A 131 -6.49 15.38 -5.13
N LEU A 132 -7.77 15.34 -5.53
CA LEU A 132 -8.38 16.38 -6.36
C LEU A 132 -8.32 17.76 -5.67
N SER A 133 -8.75 17.87 -4.42
CA SER A 133 -8.73 19.13 -3.68
C SER A 133 -7.31 19.65 -3.40
N ALA A 134 -6.33 18.76 -3.21
CA ALA A 134 -4.93 19.15 -3.05
C ALA A 134 -4.28 19.61 -4.37
N SER A 135 -4.59 18.92 -5.47
CA SER A 135 -4.07 19.20 -6.81
C SER A 135 -4.57 20.53 -7.38
N SER A 136 -5.77 20.97 -6.97
CA SER A 136 -6.31 22.27 -7.37
C SER A 136 -5.68 23.45 -6.64
N ARG A 137 -5.10 23.22 -5.45
CA ARG A 137 -4.51 24.28 -4.61
C ARG A 137 -3.01 24.48 -4.82
N THR A 138 -2.25 23.42 -5.13
CA THR A 138 -0.78 23.52 -5.20
C THR A 138 -0.15 22.67 -6.31
N PRO A 139 0.92 23.15 -6.99
CA PRO A 139 1.68 22.36 -7.96
C PRO A 139 2.56 21.28 -7.32
N ILE A 140 2.70 21.29 -5.98
CA ILE A 140 3.50 20.32 -5.22
C ILE A 140 2.92 18.90 -5.36
N ALA A 141 1.61 18.76 -5.57
CA ALA A 141 0.97 17.46 -5.79
C ALA A 141 1.51 16.70 -7.03
N GLU A 142 2.12 17.39 -8.00
CA GLU A 142 2.72 16.78 -9.20
C GLU A 142 4.08 16.14 -8.91
N SER A 143 4.82 16.69 -7.95
CA SER A 143 6.15 16.19 -7.56
C SER A 143 6.08 15.03 -6.57
N VAL A 144 4.97 14.86 -5.85
CA VAL A 144 4.73 13.72 -4.96
C VAL A 144 4.56 12.45 -5.79
N ARG A 145 5.60 11.64 -5.94
CA ARG A 145 5.50 10.31 -6.55
C ARG A 145 4.87 9.36 -5.54
N PHE A 146 3.58 9.08 -5.66
CA PHE A 146 2.95 8.02 -4.88
C PHE A 146 3.50 6.67 -5.33
N LEU A 147 4.19 5.96 -4.43
CA LEU A 147 4.63 4.59 -4.68
C LEU A 147 3.41 3.66 -4.58
N LYS A 148 3.46 2.51 -5.28
CA LYS A 148 2.41 1.48 -5.26
C LYS A 148 2.06 1.03 -3.83
N GLU A 149 3.00 1.18 -2.91
CA GLU A 149 2.88 0.86 -1.48
C GLU A 149 2.08 1.91 -0.68
N ASP A 150 2.08 3.18 -1.09
CA ASP A 150 1.34 4.25 -0.39
C ASP A 150 -0.17 4.15 -0.62
N LEU A 151 -0.61 3.45 -1.68
CA LEU A 151 -2.02 3.26 -2.02
C LEU A 151 -2.65 2.01 -1.36
N LEU A 152 -1.85 1.18 -0.70
CA LEU A 152 -2.30 -0.07 -0.06
C LEU A 152 -2.23 -0.03 1.47
N ASN A 153 -1.65 1.01 2.07
CA ASN A 153 -1.59 1.20 3.52
C ASN A 153 -2.75 2.05 4.03
N VAL A 154 -3.98 1.55 3.91
CA VAL A 154 -5.12 2.09 4.64
C VAL A 154 -5.03 1.59 6.10
N ARG A 155 -4.52 2.49 6.96
CA ARG A 155 -4.54 2.50 8.44
C ARG A 155 -3.61 1.54 9.20
N GLU A 156 -2.53 2.14 9.74
CA GLU A 156 -2.22 2.09 11.17
C GLU A 156 -1.22 3.22 11.51
N SER A 157 -1.75 4.41 11.81
CA SER A 157 -1.16 5.34 12.79
C SER A 157 -2.00 6.62 12.83
N SER A 158 -2.99 6.62 13.72
CA SER A 158 -3.24 7.79 14.54
C SER A 158 -1.98 8.01 15.40
N GLU A 159 -0.99 8.66 14.82
CA GLU A 159 0.15 9.28 15.50
C GLU A 159 0.95 10.07 14.44
N GLU A 160 0.89 11.39 14.60
CA GLU A 160 1.79 12.42 14.11
C GLU A 160 2.86 12.03 13.08
N PHE A 161 2.70 12.49 11.83
CA PHE A 161 3.85 12.82 10.99
C PHE A 161 3.61 14.16 10.28
N ILE A 162 3.49 15.22 11.08
CA ILE A 162 4.05 16.51 10.66
C ILE A 162 5.56 16.29 10.67
N LYS A 163 6.16 15.96 9.52
CA LYS A 163 7.61 16.18 9.37
C LYS A 163 7.82 17.68 9.36
N ASN A 164 8.21 18.19 10.52
CA ASN A 164 8.80 19.50 10.66
C ASN A 164 9.84 19.71 9.54
N ILE A 165 9.61 20.76 8.77
CA ILE A 165 10.65 21.38 7.96
C ILE A 165 11.64 21.96 8.96
N THR A 166 12.72 21.22 9.19
CA THR A 166 13.98 21.77 9.69
C THR A 166 15.01 21.45 8.61
N ASP A 167 15.42 22.50 7.87
CA ASP A 167 16.83 22.88 7.70
C ASP A 167 17.86 21.74 7.64
N VAL A 168 18.71 21.58 6.63
CA VAL A 168 19.44 22.56 5.83
C VAL A 168 19.88 21.87 4.54
N SER A 169 20.00 22.64 3.46
CA SER A 169 20.72 22.27 2.23
C SER A 169 22.05 21.53 2.53
N LYS A 170 22.16 20.26 2.13
CA LYS A 170 23.47 19.61 1.98
C LYS A 170 24.16 20.18 0.75
N VAL A 171 24.80 21.33 0.92
CA VAL A 171 25.84 21.83 0.02
C VAL A 171 26.94 20.78 0.00
N LYS A 172 27.17 20.17 -1.16
CA LYS A 172 28.27 19.22 -1.40
C LYS A 172 29.54 20.04 -1.63
N ASP A 173 30.19 20.45 -0.55
CA ASP A 173 31.48 21.13 -0.64
C ASP A 173 32.59 20.07 -0.64
N ASN A 174 33.10 19.75 -1.83
CA ASN A 174 34.14 18.75 -2.01
C ASN A 174 35.51 19.44 -1.88
N ARG A 175 35.87 19.88 -0.68
CA ARG A 175 37.22 20.38 -0.39
C ARG A 175 38.09 19.27 0.18
N ILE A 176 39.05 18.84 -0.63
CA ILE A 176 40.15 17.96 -0.23
C ILE A 176 41.14 18.80 0.57
N LEU A 177 41.20 18.61 1.88
CA LEU A 177 42.32 19.08 2.71
C LEU A 177 43.38 17.99 2.74
N LYS A 178 44.60 18.37 2.38
CA LYS A 178 45.76 17.48 2.29
C LYS A 178 46.74 17.93 3.36
N ASP A 179 46.76 17.23 4.49
CA ASP A 179 47.83 17.35 5.47
C ASP A 179 48.72 16.11 5.44
N SER A 180 50.00 16.38 5.67
CA SER A 180 51.13 15.48 5.61
C SER A 180 51.15 14.51 6.78
N GLU A 181 50.89 13.24 6.48
CA GLU A 181 51.70 12.06 6.85
C GLU A 181 50.84 10.80 6.60
N GLY A 182 51.46 9.80 5.99
CA GLY A 182 50.76 8.72 5.31
C GLY A 182 49.98 7.78 6.24
N GLN A 183 48.70 7.58 5.93
CA GLN A 183 48.06 6.27 5.79
C GLN A 183 46.63 6.47 5.26
N VAL A 184 46.33 5.88 4.10
CA VAL A 184 44.98 5.89 3.50
C VAL A 184 44.19 4.73 4.11
N THR A 185 43.39 4.98 5.16
CA THR A 185 42.34 4.05 5.57
C THR A 185 41.02 4.48 4.93
N ARG A 186 40.60 3.74 3.89
CA ARG A 186 39.25 3.87 3.33
C ARG A 186 38.27 3.24 4.31
N VAL A 187 37.64 4.05 5.16
CA VAL A 187 36.50 3.59 5.97
C VAL A 187 35.28 3.51 5.07
N HIS A 188 34.91 2.29 4.68
CA HIS A 188 33.66 1.99 3.99
C HIS A 188 32.53 2.03 5.03
N TYR A 189 31.73 3.09 5.07
CA TYR A 189 30.46 3.07 5.80
C TYR A 189 29.47 2.25 5.00
N ASN A 190 29.46 0.94 5.25
CA ASN A 190 28.44 0.06 4.70
C ASN A 190 27.14 0.33 5.45
N SER A 191 26.24 1.08 4.82
CA SER A 191 24.85 1.19 5.22
C SER A 191 24.19 -0.17 4.99
N GLY A 192 24.01 -0.94 6.05
CA GLY A 192 23.42 -2.28 5.99
C GLY A 192 23.04 -2.78 7.37
N SER A 193 21.79 -2.51 7.75
CA SER A 193 21.08 -2.98 8.93
C SER A 193 21.02 -4.52 9.02
N THR A 194 22.11 -5.14 9.46
CA THR A 194 22.21 -6.59 9.65
C THR A 194 22.19 -6.97 11.14
N ASP A 195 22.65 -6.08 12.02
CA ASP A 195 22.78 -6.39 13.46
C ASP A 195 21.44 -6.44 14.20
N THR A 196 20.48 -5.58 13.89
CA THR A 196 19.17 -5.58 14.57
C THR A 196 18.30 -6.77 14.20
N VAL A 197 18.52 -7.35 13.02
CA VAL A 197 17.85 -8.58 12.59
C VAL A 197 18.45 -9.77 13.36
N ASN A 198 19.78 -9.82 13.50
CA ASN A 198 20.47 -10.94 14.11
C ASN A 198 20.14 -11.10 15.61
N VAL A 199 20.08 -9.99 16.37
CA VAL A 199 19.72 -10.02 17.80
C VAL A 199 18.34 -10.64 18.04
N ARG A 200 17.38 -10.38 17.14
CA ARG A 200 16.02 -10.96 17.24
C ARG A 200 16.03 -12.45 16.92
N SER A 201 16.71 -12.86 15.84
CA SER A 201 16.81 -14.27 15.45
C SER A 201 17.49 -15.09 16.55
N GLU A 202 18.50 -14.54 17.22
CA GLU A 202 19.21 -15.16 18.33
C GLU A 202 18.33 -15.39 19.57
N LYS A 203 17.47 -14.42 19.94
CA LYS A 203 16.47 -14.59 21.02
C LYS A 203 15.48 -15.71 20.71
N ILE A 204 15.03 -15.84 19.47
CA ILE A 204 14.12 -16.93 19.07
C ILE A 204 14.83 -18.29 19.11
N LEU A 205 16.09 -18.33 18.65
CA LEU A 205 16.91 -19.55 18.71
C LEU A 205 17.22 -19.97 20.16
N SER A 206 17.44 -19.04 21.10
CA SER A 206 17.70 -19.39 22.50
C SER A 206 16.48 -20.00 23.20
N ILE A 207 15.27 -19.56 22.84
CA ILE A 207 14.01 -20.14 23.33
C ILE A 207 13.82 -21.55 22.79
N LEU A 208 14.04 -21.76 21.49
CA LEU A 208 13.93 -23.10 20.87
C LEU A 208 14.97 -24.08 21.41
N ARG A 209 16.16 -23.59 21.81
CA ARG A 209 17.18 -24.42 22.49
C ARG A 209 16.75 -24.86 23.89
N THR A 210 16.06 -23.99 24.62
CA THR A 210 15.68 -24.25 26.03
C THR A 210 14.39 -25.05 26.14
N GLN A 211 13.41 -24.79 25.28
CA GLN A 211 12.04 -25.30 25.40
C GLN A 211 11.66 -26.34 24.32
N GLY A 212 12.55 -26.66 23.38
CA GLY A 212 12.31 -27.70 22.37
C GLY A 212 11.26 -27.31 21.33
N GLU A 213 10.36 -28.25 20.98
CA GLU A 213 9.37 -28.05 19.91
C GLU A 213 8.21 -27.14 20.36
N GLN A 214 8.16 -25.90 19.86
CA GLN A 214 7.20 -24.90 20.30
C GLN A 214 6.29 -24.40 19.17
N GLY A 215 5.05 -24.03 19.53
CA GLY A 215 4.12 -23.37 18.63
C GLY A 215 4.40 -21.88 18.49
N ILE A 216 3.85 -21.25 17.44
CA ILE A 216 4.03 -19.81 17.18
C ILE A 216 3.55 -18.97 18.38
N ARG A 217 2.43 -19.35 18.99
CA ARG A 217 1.85 -18.66 20.15
C ARG A 217 2.77 -18.75 21.35
N ASP A 218 3.36 -19.91 21.60
CA ASP A 218 4.23 -20.13 22.76
C ASP A 218 5.54 -19.33 22.61
N ILE A 219 6.10 -19.28 21.40
CA ILE A 219 7.28 -18.45 21.10
C ILE A 219 6.95 -16.95 21.26
N ALA A 220 5.78 -16.51 20.79
CA ALA A 220 5.35 -15.11 20.94
C ALA A 220 5.13 -14.71 22.42
N SER A 221 4.58 -15.62 23.24
CA SER A 221 4.41 -15.39 24.68
C SER A 221 5.74 -15.21 25.42
N ASN A 222 6.82 -15.85 24.96
CA ASN A 222 8.15 -15.72 25.54
C ASN A 222 8.90 -14.44 25.09
N VAL A 223 8.39 -13.73 24.07
CA VAL A 223 9.01 -12.49 23.57
C VAL A 223 7.95 -11.39 23.37
N PRO A 224 7.42 -10.80 24.46
CA PRO A 224 6.33 -9.82 24.38
C PRO A 224 6.73 -8.52 23.66
N GLU A 225 8.03 -8.26 23.48
CA GLU A 225 8.56 -7.15 22.70
C GLU A 225 8.24 -7.24 21.19
N TYR A 226 7.81 -8.42 20.70
CA TYR A 226 7.53 -8.64 19.27
C TYR A 226 6.12 -9.19 19.04
N SER A 227 5.47 -8.71 17.97
CA SER A 227 4.16 -9.23 17.55
C SER A 227 4.27 -10.64 16.95
N GLU A 228 3.18 -11.42 17.04
CA GLU A 228 3.10 -12.77 16.48
C GLU A 228 3.51 -12.79 14.99
N LYS A 229 3.11 -11.77 14.21
CA LYS A 229 3.45 -11.63 12.79
C LYS A 229 4.95 -11.38 12.57
N MET A 230 5.63 -10.71 13.51
CA MET A 230 7.07 -10.51 13.46
C MET A 230 7.82 -11.81 13.75
N VAL A 231 7.38 -12.58 14.76
CA VAL A 231 7.90 -13.92 15.06
C VAL A 231 7.69 -14.88 13.88
N GLN A 232 6.52 -14.85 13.25
CA GLN A 232 6.22 -15.65 12.06
C GLN A 232 7.17 -15.37 10.88
N ARG A 233 7.46 -14.09 10.60
CA ARG A 233 8.41 -13.71 9.54
C ARG A 233 9.83 -14.18 9.84
N GLU A 234 10.25 -14.08 11.10
CA GLU A 234 11.59 -14.47 11.52
C GLU A 234 11.77 -16.01 11.51
N LEU A 235 10.76 -16.75 11.97
CA LEU A 235 10.74 -18.22 11.88
C LEU A 235 10.78 -18.69 10.42
N MET A 236 10.07 -18.01 9.51
CA MET A 236 10.14 -18.33 8.09
C MET A 236 11.55 -18.13 7.52
N ARG A 237 12.24 -17.04 7.90
CA ARG A 237 13.64 -16.81 7.53
C ARG A 237 14.57 -17.89 8.10
N LEU A 238 14.39 -18.29 9.35
CA LEU A 238 15.20 -19.33 10.00
C LEU A 238 14.98 -20.73 9.39
N VAL A 239 13.76 -21.01 8.92
CA VAL A 239 13.44 -22.22 8.15
C VAL A 239 14.12 -22.18 6.78
N MET A 240 14.05 -21.05 6.08
CA MET A 240 14.74 -20.87 4.79
C MET A 240 16.26 -20.95 4.94
N SER A 241 16.82 -20.48 6.06
CA SER A 241 18.25 -20.58 6.36
C SER A 241 18.66 -21.95 6.93
N GLY A 242 17.73 -22.91 7.02
CA GLY A 242 18.01 -24.28 7.48
C GLY A 242 18.32 -24.44 8.98
N LYS A 243 18.07 -23.42 9.81
CA LYS A 243 18.36 -23.46 11.26
C LYS A 243 17.20 -24.03 12.08
N VAL A 244 15.98 -23.96 11.56
CA VAL A 244 14.74 -24.37 12.24
C VAL A 244 13.92 -25.27 11.31
N LYS A 245 13.41 -26.38 11.83
CA LYS A 245 12.47 -27.27 11.15
C LYS A 245 11.04 -26.87 11.50
N LYS A 246 10.16 -26.88 10.51
CA LYS A 246 8.73 -26.66 10.67
C LYS A 246 8.00 -28.00 10.51
N ALA A 247 7.17 -28.34 11.49
CA ALA A 247 6.27 -29.49 11.45
C ALA A 247 4.81 -29.02 11.60
N GLY A 248 3.91 -29.44 10.71
CA GLY A 248 2.49 -29.08 10.75
C GLY A 248 2.09 -27.94 9.82
N PHE A 249 0.79 -27.60 9.85
CA PHE A 249 0.17 -26.70 8.89
C PHE A 249 -0.28 -25.38 9.53
N LYS A 250 0.01 -24.27 8.85
CA LYS A 250 -0.48 -22.92 9.16
C LYS A 250 -0.28 -22.55 10.64
N ARG A 251 -1.35 -22.34 11.43
CA ARG A 251 -1.26 -21.91 12.85
C ARG A 251 -0.94 -23.04 13.83
N TRP A 252 -1.07 -24.29 13.40
CA TRP A 252 -0.66 -25.48 14.18
C TRP A 252 0.76 -25.93 13.83
N SER A 253 1.55 -25.05 13.23
CA SER A 253 2.95 -25.34 12.95
C SER A 253 3.75 -25.30 14.25
N ARG A 254 4.49 -26.37 14.51
CA ARG A 254 5.51 -26.48 15.55
C ARG A 254 6.89 -26.27 14.93
N TYR A 255 7.75 -25.61 15.67
CA TYR A 255 9.11 -25.28 15.24
C TYR A 255 10.10 -25.92 16.20
N SER A 256 11.12 -26.56 15.64
CA SER A 256 12.21 -27.18 16.40
C SER A 256 13.55 -26.87 15.75
N LEU A 257 14.63 -26.86 16.53
CA LEU A 257 15.97 -26.62 16.00
C LEU A 257 16.36 -27.78 15.08
N VAL A 258 16.97 -27.49 13.93
CA VAL A 258 17.58 -28.54 13.10
C VAL A 258 18.83 -29.02 13.83
N GLN A 259 18.88 -30.32 14.11
CA GLN A 259 20.01 -31.00 14.75
C GLN A 259 21.12 -31.28 13.74
#